data_AF-A0A9W8J9E7-F1
#
_entry.id   AF-A0A9W8J9E7-F1
#
_cell.length_a   1.000
_cell.length_b   1.000
_cell.length_c   1.000
_cell.angle_alpha   90.00
_cell.angle_beta   90.00
_cell.angle_gamma   90.00
#
_symmetry.space_group_name_H-M   'P 1'
#
loop_
_entity.id
_entity.type
_entity.pdbx_description
1 polymer ?
#
loop_
_entity_poly.entity_id
_entity_poly.type
_entity_poly.pdbx_seq_one_letter_code
_entity_poly.pdbx_strand_id
1 'polypeptide(L)'
;MPTMKNERIPTNDNLQIPVVVSIVFLSILGLAVRPPLLRKVIFATILFLSYFWLWKTQSDNLVKDYSLGLWVATNVFCLNDLVGLCSWDGDVQKAVVRKRKDKKVTGRNGWVEREMKEGVGKKEGEEGKEEIWTQPFIARLQWALELWNAKRGVGWEHEVPGLRNRSNSTSRTRRKTLSGFILAQITELTKCGLLYFIGDVLMQMNPSFLTHGPAFNEQVWWLKPTVLGHVLAARGSINATYVVGSALWVLGRVALSGVNGKGKEDMEDLLDEWPPLFGSFLEVWSVRNVWR
;
A
#
# COMPACT_ATOMS: atom_id res chain seq x y z
N MET A 1 6.06 28.87 -39.04
CA MET A 1 6.49 27.50 -38.69
C MET A 1 5.42 26.54 -39.17
N PRO A 2 5.77 25.51 -39.96
CA PRO A 2 4.80 24.49 -40.36
C PRO A 2 4.29 23.77 -39.12
N THR A 3 2.97 23.81 -38.91
CA THR A 3 2.30 23.00 -37.91
C THR A 3 2.48 21.54 -38.32
N MET A 4 3.40 20.82 -37.67
CA MET A 4 3.41 19.36 -37.77
C MET A 4 2.01 18.89 -37.39
N LYS A 5 1.25 18.39 -38.37
CA LYS A 5 0.05 17.62 -38.10
C LYS A 5 0.51 16.41 -37.31
N ASN A 6 0.31 16.45 -36.00
CA ASN A 6 0.41 15.26 -35.16
C ASN A 6 -0.68 14.31 -35.66
N GLU A 7 -0.32 13.43 -36.60
CA GLU A 7 -1.13 12.26 -36.92
C GLU A 7 -1.15 11.41 -35.65
N ARG A 8 -2.18 11.63 -34.82
CA ARG A 8 -2.49 10.71 -33.73
C ARG A 8 -2.87 9.40 -34.39
N ILE A 9 -2.02 8.40 -34.20
CA ILE A 9 -2.37 7.01 -34.53
C ILE A 9 -3.66 6.71 -33.76
N PRO A 10 -4.73 6.24 -34.42
CA PRO A 10 -5.97 5.91 -33.74
C PRO A 10 -5.66 4.94 -32.60
N THR A 11 -5.86 5.38 -31.37
CA THR A 11 -5.57 4.57 -30.20
C THR A 11 -6.51 3.40 -30.18
N ASN A 12 -5.96 2.20 -30.39
CA ASN A 12 -6.67 0.98 -30.09
C ASN A 12 -6.79 0.90 -28.57
N ASP A 13 -7.96 1.27 -28.02
CA ASP A 13 -8.25 1.22 -26.58
C ASP A 13 -7.91 -0.15 -25.97
N ASN A 14 -7.92 -1.21 -26.78
CA ASN A 14 -7.54 -2.56 -26.38
C ASN A 14 -6.06 -2.72 -26.03
N LEU A 15 -5.16 -1.83 -26.49
CA LEU A 15 -3.72 -1.92 -26.18
C LEU A 15 -3.38 -1.41 -24.78
N GLN A 16 -4.25 -0.60 -24.18
CA GLN A 16 -4.06 -0.09 -22.83
C GLN A 16 -4.08 -1.25 -21.81
N ILE A 17 -5.13 -2.07 -21.78
CA ILE A 17 -5.23 -3.12 -20.74
C ILE A 17 -3.99 -4.04 -20.67
N PRO A 18 -3.47 -4.60 -21.78
CA PRO A 18 -2.28 -5.45 -21.77
C PRO A 18 -1.02 -4.78 -21.24
N VAL A 19 -0.79 -3.50 -21.52
CA VAL A 19 0.44 -2.83 -21.07
C VAL A 19 0.39 -2.55 -19.56
N VAL A 20 -0.79 -2.25 -18.98
CA VAL A 20 -0.95 -2.05 -17.54
C VAL A 20 -0.77 -3.39 -16.82
N VAL A 21 -1.39 -4.45 -17.35
CA VAL A 21 -1.21 -5.81 -16.82
C VAL A 21 0.26 -6.22 -16.86
N SER A 22 0.97 -5.91 -17.95
CA SER A 22 2.40 -6.17 -18.09
C SER A 22 3.23 -5.40 -17.09
N ILE A 23 2.94 -4.11 -16.88
CA ILE A 23 3.61 -3.29 -15.87
C ILE A 23 3.40 -3.90 -14.47
N VAL A 24 2.16 -4.23 -14.08
CA VAL A 24 1.88 -4.84 -12.77
C VAL A 24 2.59 -6.18 -12.59
N PHE A 25 2.54 -7.04 -13.60
CA PHE A 25 3.21 -8.33 -13.56
C PHE A 25 4.72 -8.18 -13.40
N LEU A 26 5.34 -7.28 -14.18
CA LEU A 26 6.75 -6.96 -14.08
C LEU A 26 7.11 -6.31 -12.74
N SER A 27 6.24 -5.48 -12.15
CA SER A 27 6.43 -4.92 -10.81
C SER A 27 6.60 -6.04 -9.77
N ILE A 28 5.67 -7.00 -9.76
CA ILE A 28 5.68 -8.14 -8.83
C ILE A 28 6.88 -9.05 -9.10
N LEU A 29 7.17 -9.33 -10.38
CA LEU A 29 8.30 -10.15 -10.77
C LEU A 29 9.64 -9.50 -10.38
N GLY A 30 9.78 -8.20 -10.59
CA GLY A 30 10.96 -7.42 -10.20
C GLY A 30 11.24 -7.46 -8.71
N LEU A 31 10.19 -7.55 -7.88
CA LEU A 31 10.33 -7.76 -6.44
C LEU A 31 10.72 -9.20 -6.10
N ALA A 32 10.23 -10.20 -6.83
CA ALA A 32 10.46 -11.62 -6.53
C ALA A 32 11.80 -12.18 -7.05
N VAL A 33 12.40 -11.57 -8.07
CA VAL A 33 13.63 -12.06 -8.73
C VAL A 33 14.86 -11.85 -7.84
N ARG A 34 15.77 -12.84 -7.83
CA ARG A 34 17.02 -12.78 -7.04
C ARG A 34 18.03 -11.84 -7.71
N PRO A 35 18.60 -12.18 -8.89
CA PRO A 35 19.76 -11.47 -9.40
C PRO A 35 19.51 -9.96 -9.47
N PRO A 36 20.33 -9.12 -8.80
CA PRO A 36 20.10 -7.68 -8.77
C PRO A 36 20.16 -7.07 -10.16
N LEU A 37 21.02 -7.60 -11.04
CA LEU A 37 21.07 -7.20 -12.44
C LEU A 37 19.74 -7.44 -13.17
N LEU A 38 19.13 -8.61 -12.99
CA LEU A 38 17.87 -8.95 -13.65
C LEU A 38 16.73 -8.05 -13.15
N ARG A 39 16.74 -7.67 -11.88
CA ARG A 39 15.78 -6.69 -11.33
C ARG A 39 15.94 -5.31 -11.96
N LYS A 40 17.18 -4.85 -12.18
CA LYS A 40 17.45 -3.59 -12.91
C LYS A 40 16.97 -3.65 -14.35
N VAL A 41 17.15 -4.78 -15.04
CA VAL A 41 16.62 -4.99 -16.40
C VAL A 41 15.10 -4.97 -16.42
N ILE A 42 14.45 -5.64 -15.46
CA ILE A 42 12.99 -5.59 -15.30
C ILE A 42 12.53 -4.16 -15.05
N PHE A 43 13.18 -3.43 -14.14
CA PHE A 43 12.85 -2.04 -13.85
C PHE A 43 13.03 -1.12 -15.07
N ALA A 44 14.11 -1.26 -15.83
CA ALA A 44 14.31 -0.55 -17.10
C ALA A 44 13.20 -0.87 -18.12
N THR A 45 12.74 -2.12 -18.16
CA THR A 45 11.61 -2.54 -19.00
C THR A 45 10.31 -1.86 -18.55
N ILE A 46 10.06 -1.76 -17.24
CA ILE A 46 8.90 -1.04 -16.69
C ILE A 46 8.97 0.44 -17.05
N LEU A 47 10.14 1.09 -16.93
CA LEU A 47 10.34 2.48 -17.35
C LEU A 47 10.05 2.67 -18.84
N PHE A 48 10.53 1.75 -19.69
CA PHE A 48 10.26 1.79 -21.12
C PHE A 48 8.77 1.65 -21.44
N LEU A 49 8.08 0.67 -20.83
CA LEU A 49 6.63 0.49 -21.01
C LEU A 49 5.82 1.68 -20.49
N SER A 50 6.27 2.26 -19.38
CA SER A 50 5.66 3.46 -18.78
C SER A 50 5.84 4.68 -19.68
N TYR A 51 7.03 4.87 -20.24
CA TYR A 51 7.30 5.90 -21.23
C TYR A 51 6.46 5.68 -22.50
N PHE A 52 6.46 4.47 -23.05
CA PHE A 52 5.67 4.11 -24.23
C PHE A 52 4.20 4.42 -23.99
N TRP A 53 3.64 4.03 -22.85
CA TRP A 53 2.26 4.35 -22.49
C TRP A 53 1.99 5.86 -22.48
N LEU A 54 2.75 6.58 -21.67
CA LEU A 54 2.53 8.01 -21.41
C LEU A 54 2.58 8.85 -22.70
N TRP A 55 3.40 8.43 -23.66
CA TRP A 55 3.67 9.21 -24.87
C TRP A 55 3.06 8.65 -26.15
N LYS A 56 2.70 7.36 -26.21
CA LYS A 56 2.20 6.71 -27.43
C LYS A 56 0.77 6.17 -27.33
N THR A 57 0.18 6.08 -26.14
CA THR A 57 -1.19 5.55 -25.95
C THR A 57 -2.16 6.56 -25.36
N GLN A 58 -1.93 7.86 -25.62
CA GLN A 58 -2.83 8.94 -25.19
C GLN A 58 -4.18 8.83 -25.90
N SER A 59 -5.26 8.77 -25.13
CA SER A 59 -6.62 8.77 -25.63
C SER A 59 -7.15 10.20 -25.79
N ASP A 60 -8.35 10.35 -26.36
CA ASP A 60 -9.03 11.64 -26.38
C ASP A 60 -9.65 12.01 -25.02
N ASN A 61 -9.56 11.13 -24.02
CA ASN A 61 -10.01 11.38 -22.65
C ASN A 61 -8.84 11.80 -21.76
N LEU A 62 -8.62 13.12 -21.67
CA LEU A 62 -7.53 13.72 -20.90
C LEU A 62 -7.56 13.36 -19.40
N VAL A 63 -8.75 13.25 -18.81
CA VAL A 63 -8.91 12.91 -17.38
C VAL A 63 -8.46 11.48 -17.12
N LYS A 64 -8.86 10.55 -18.00
CA LYS A 64 -8.42 9.15 -17.97
C LYS A 64 -6.91 9.05 -18.13
N ASP A 65 -6.34 9.73 -19.13
CA ASP A 65 -4.90 9.71 -19.39
C ASP A 65 -4.08 10.30 -18.24
N TYR A 66 -4.55 11.41 -17.64
CA TYR A 66 -3.93 12.02 -16.48
C TYR A 66 -3.92 11.07 -15.27
N SER A 67 -5.07 10.45 -14.99
CA SER A 67 -5.22 9.52 -13.86
C SER A 67 -4.34 8.28 -14.03
N LEU A 68 -4.31 7.72 -15.25
CA LEU A 68 -3.44 6.59 -15.59
C LEU A 68 -1.97 6.99 -15.52
N GLY A 69 -1.61 8.18 -16.00
CA GLY A 69 -0.25 8.67 -15.96
C GLY A 69 0.27 8.86 -14.53
N LEU A 70 -0.56 9.35 -13.63
CA LEU A 70 -0.24 9.42 -12.20
C LEU A 70 -0.10 8.04 -11.56
N TRP A 71 -0.95 7.08 -11.92
CA TRP A 71 -0.81 5.70 -11.45
C TRP A 71 0.50 5.08 -11.91
N VAL A 72 0.85 5.24 -13.19
CA VAL A 72 2.12 4.77 -13.77
C VAL A 72 3.31 5.41 -13.07
N ALA A 73 3.29 6.74 -12.91
CA ALA A 73 4.34 7.46 -12.20
C ALA A 73 4.51 6.97 -10.75
N THR A 74 3.40 6.79 -10.03
CA THR A 74 3.40 6.27 -8.65
C THR A 74 4.04 4.88 -8.59
N ASN A 75 3.64 3.98 -9.49
CA ASN A 75 4.23 2.64 -9.57
C ASN A 75 5.75 2.70 -9.85
N VAL A 76 6.17 3.51 -10.81
CA VAL A 76 7.59 3.73 -11.12
C VAL A 76 8.35 4.25 -9.91
N PHE A 77 7.81 5.23 -9.16
CA PHE A 77 8.47 5.74 -7.96
C PHE A 77 8.54 4.70 -6.84
N CYS A 78 7.46 3.95 -6.58
CA CYS A 78 7.45 2.87 -5.60
C CYS A 78 8.48 1.79 -5.95
N LEU A 79 8.55 1.37 -7.21
CA LEU A 79 9.54 0.41 -7.66
C LEU A 79 10.95 0.98 -7.70
N ASN A 80 11.13 2.26 -7.99
CA ASN A 80 12.43 2.88 -7.92
C ASN A 80 12.98 2.82 -6.50
N ASP A 81 12.14 3.02 -5.49
CA ASP A 81 12.54 2.87 -4.09
C ASP A 81 12.94 1.42 -3.79
N LEU A 82 12.09 0.45 -4.14
CA LEU A 82 12.28 -0.97 -3.77
C LEU A 82 13.32 -1.71 -4.61
N VAL A 83 13.42 -1.37 -5.89
CA VAL A 83 14.22 -2.08 -6.90
C VAL A 83 15.40 -1.24 -7.36
N GLY A 84 15.22 0.08 -7.53
CA GLY A 84 16.28 0.99 -7.94
C GLY A 84 17.25 1.28 -6.80
N LEU A 85 16.79 2.03 -5.80
CA LEU A 85 17.57 2.60 -4.71
C LEU A 85 17.96 1.56 -3.66
N CYS A 86 17.03 0.73 -3.18
CA CYS A 86 17.39 -0.33 -2.24
C CYS A 86 18.39 -1.33 -2.85
N SER A 87 18.37 -1.58 -4.17
CA SER A 87 19.38 -2.48 -4.77
C SER A 87 20.82 -1.95 -4.71
N TRP A 88 21.01 -0.65 -4.44
CA TRP A 88 22.33 -0.02 -4.41
C TRP A 88 23.06 -0.24 -3.08
N ASP A 89 22.35 -0.10 -1.95
CA ASP A 89 22.94 -0.15 -0.60
C ASP A 89 22.51 -1.36 0.24
N GLY A 90 21.49 -2.12 -0.17
CA GLY A 90 21.01 -3.26 0.60
C GLY A 90 19.75 -3.87 -0.02
N ASP A 91 19.90 -5.08 -0.56
CA ASP A 91 18.83 -5.81 -1.23
C ASP A 91 17.51 -5.74 -0.44
N VAL A 92 16.42 -5.29 -1.08
CA VAL A 92 15.08 -5.23 -0.45
C VAL A 92 14.66 -6.58 0.13
N GLN A 93 15.09 -7.69 -0.48
CA GLN A 93 14.85 -9.06 0.02
C GLN A 93 15.71 -9.43 1.24
N LYS A 94 16.71 -8.61 1.60
CA LYS A 94 17.50 -8.74 2.82
C LYS A 94 17.06 -7.75 3.89
N ALA A 95 16.70 -6.53 3.50
CA ALA A 95 16.25 -5.47 4.41
C ALA A 95 14.87 -5.77 5.02
N VAL A 96 14.00 -6.42 4.24
CA VAL A 96 12.65 -6.77 4.65
C VAL A 96 12.64 -8.16 5.29
N VAL A 97 12.84 -8.17 6.61
CA VAL A 97 12.70 -9.38 7.39
C VAL A 97 11.25 -9.55 7.84
N ARG A 98 10.63 -10.67 7.49
CA ARG A 98 9.32 -11.07 8.01
C ARG A 98 9.49 -11.44 9.49
N LYS A 99 8.91 -10.68 10.42
CA LYS A 99 8.68 -11.18 11.78
C LYS A 99 7.60 -12.26 11.69
N ARG A 100 7.99 -13.54 11.67
CA ARG A 100 7.02 -14.58 12.04
C ARG A 100 6.77 -14.43 13.53
N LYS A 101 5.59 -13.92 13.90
CA LYS A 101 5.08 -14.18 15.25
C LYS A 101 4.74 -15.66 15.28
N ASP A 102 5.66 -16.50 15.72
CA ASP A 102 5.29 -17.82 16.18
C ASP A 102 4.45 -17.61 17.43
N LYS A 103 3.13 -17.63 17.24
CA LYS A 103 2.17 -17.64 18.35
C LYS A 103 2.42 -18.97 19.05
N LYS A 104 3.30 -18.97 20.06
CA LYS A 104 3.42 -20.06 21.03
C LYS A 104 2.01 -20.28 21.55
N VAL A 105 1.35 -21.31 21.02
CA VAL A 105 0.13 -21.85 21.60
C VAL A 105 0.59 -22.46 22.90
N THR A 106 0.70 -21.65 23.95
CA THR A 106 0.74 -22.15 25.31
C THR A 106 -0.60 -22.85 25.51
N GLY A 107 -0.58 -24.16 25.29
CA GLY A 107 -1.69 -25.04 25.60
C GLY A 107 -2.15 -24.71 27.01
N ARG A 108 -3.42 -24.33 27.13
CA ARG A 108 -4.09 -23.97 28.37
C ARG A 108 -4.39 -25.22 29.20
N ASN A 109 -3.40 -26.10 29.36
CA ASN A 109 -3.36 -27.06 30.45
C ASN A 109 -2.24 -26.60 31.35
N GLY A 110 -2.55 -25.58 32.16
CA GLY A 110 -1.72 -25.18 33.27
C GLY A 110 -1.60 -26.36 34.23
N TRP A 111 -0.50 -27.08 34.12
CA TRP A 111 0.17 -27.85 35.16
C TRP A 111 1.39 -28.49 34.49
N VAL A 112 2.43 -27.70 34.28
CA VAL A 112 3.77 -28.24 34.09
C VAL A 112 4.65 -27.59 35.13
N GLU A 113 5.05 -28.46 36.03
CA GLU A 113 6.09 -28.35 37.04
C GLU A 113 7.07 -27.20 36.80
N ARG A 114 7.09 -26.35 37.82
CA ARG A 114 8.23 -25.50 38.16
C ARG A 114 9.35 -26.41 38.66
N GLU A 115 9.93 -27.24 37.79
CA GLU A 115 11.22 -27.86 38.07
C GLU A 115 12.33 -26.87 37.73
N MET A 116 13.07 -26.53 38.78
CA MET A 116 14.36 -25.89 38.76
C MET A 116 15.26 -26.52 37.67
N LYS A 117 15.53 -25.77 36.61
CA LYS A 117 16.84 -25.81 35.96
C LYS A 117 17.43 -24.41 35.94
N GLU A 118 17.97 -24.03 37.09
CA GLU A 118 19.15 -23.18 37.16
C GLU A 118 20.28 -23.95 36.46
N GLY A 119 20.61 -23.55 35.23
CA GLY A 119 21.67 -24.22 34.49
C GLY A 119 21.75 -23.78 33.05
N VAL A 120 22.65 -22.84 32.81
CA VAL A 120 23.14 -22.38 31.50
C VAL A 120 22.19 -21.45 30.75
N GLY A 121 22.57 -20.18 30.72
CA GLY A 121 21.97 -19.12 29.90
C GLY A 121 21.97 -19.46 28.42
N LYS A 122 20.98 -20.22 27.99
CA LYS A 122 20.53 -20.27 26.61
C LYS A 122 19.72 -19.00 26.41
N LYS A 123 20.27 -18.05 25.66
CA LYS A 123 19.52 -16.92 25.10
C LYS A 123 18.25 -17.49 24.45
N GLU A 124 17.12 -17.39 25.14
CA GLU A 124 15.83 -17.75 24.59
C GLU A 124 15.57 -16.82 23.41
N GLY A 125 15.49 -17.42 22.23
CA GLY A 125 14.71 -16.88 21.11
C GLY A 125 15.29 -15.65 20.44
N GLU A 126 16.55 -15.70 19.98
CA GLU A 126 16.80 -15.08 18.68
C GLU A 126 16.02 -15.88 17.65
N GLU A 127 14.73 -15.53 17.46
CA GLU A 127 13.94 -15.96 16.32
C GLU A 127 14.80 -15.72 15.08
N GLY A 128 15.29 -16.82 14.50
CA GLY A 128 16.11 -16.81 13.30
C GLY A 128 15.32 -16.13 12.20
N LYS A 129 15.63 -14.85 12.00
CA LYS A 129 15.05 -14.02 10.96
C LYS A 129 15.57 -14.52 9.62
N GLU A 130 14.86 -15.48 9.03
CA GLU A 130 15.20 -15.96 7.69
C GLU A 130 14.93 -14.83 6.69
N GLU A 131 16.01 -14.33 6.08
CA GLU A 131 15.94 -13.37 4.99
C GLU A 131 15.11 -13.95 3.82
N ILE A 132 14.17 -13.19 3.27
CA ILE A 132 13.33 -13.69 2.17
C ILE A 132 14.17 -14.04 0.93
N TRP A 133 15.36 -13.43 0.79
CA TRP A 133 16.34 -13.74 -0.25
C TRP A 133 16.68 -15.24 -0.36
N THR A 134 16.81 -15.93 0.78
CA THR A 134 17.21 -17.35 0.82
C THR A 134 16.07 -18.30 0.48
N GLN A 135 14.83 -17.81 0.52
CA GLN A 135 13.63 -18.61 0.30
C GLN A 135 13.42 -19.01 -1.19
N PRO A 136 12.75 -20.14 -1.46
CA PRO A 136 12.38 -20.55 -2.82
C PRO A 136 11.61 -19.47 -3.60
N PHE A 137 11.64 -19.55 -4.94
CA PHE A 137 10.99 -18.54 -5.78
C PHE A 137 9.50 -18.33 -5.48
N ILE A 138 8.75 -19.39 -5.24
CA ILE A 138 7.31 -19.28 -4.92
C ILE A 138 7.07 -18.50 -3.62
N ALA A 139 7.88 -18.73 -2.58
CA ALA A 139 7.80 -17.97 -1.33
C ALA A 139 8.14 -16.49 -1.54
N ARG A 140 9.12 -16.19 -2.39
CA ARG A 140 9.47 -14.82 -2.79
C ARG A 140 8.39 -14.14 -3.63
N LEU A 141 7.73 -14.90 -4.51
CA LEU A 141 6.61 -14.40 -5.30
C LEU A 141 5.40 -14.08 -4.42
N GLN A 142 5.08 -14.96 -3.48
CA GLN A 142 4.04 -14.71 -2.48
C GLN A 142 4.39 -13.49 -1.63
N TRP A 143 5.63 -13.37 -1.16
CA TRP A 143 6.10 -12.18 -0.44
C TRP A 143 5.99 -10.92 -1.31
N ALA A 144 6.37 -10.98 -2.59
CA ALA A 144 6.25 -9.85 -3.50
C ALA A 144 4.78 -9.44 -3.72
N LEU A 145 3.85 -10.41 -3.79
CA LEU A 145 2.41 -10.16 -3.85
C LEU A 145 1.89 -9.56 -2.54
N GLU A 146 2.34 -10.06 -1.40
CA GLU A 146 2.02 -9.50 -0.08
C GLU A 146 2.53 -8.06 0.03
N LEU A 147 3.77 -7.79 -0.40
CA LEU A 147 4.39 -6.47 -0.39
C LEU A 147 3.71 -5.50 -1.36
N TRP A 148 3.36 -5.96 -2.56
CA TRP A 148 2.63 -5.17 -3.56
C TRP A 148 1.23 -4.80 -3.07
N ASN A 149 0.56 -5.73 -2.39
CA ASN A 149 -0.76 -5.50 -1.81
C ASN A 149 -0.71 -4.89 -0.40
N ALA A 150 0.48 -4.65 0.16
CA ALA A 150 0.65 -4.03 1.47
C ALA A 150 0.27 -2.55 1.35
N LYS A 151 -1.03 -2.27 1.49
CA LYS A 151 -1.59 -0.91 1.44
C LYS A 151 -0.98 0.05 2.47
N ARG A 152 -0.28 -0.49 3.47
CA ARG A 152 0.39 0.25 4.56
C ARG A 152 1.85 0.61 4.30
N GLY A 153 2.36 0.33 3.11
CA GLY A 153 3.76 0.53 2.79
C GLY A 153 4.69 -0.44 3.53
N VAL A 154 5.93 -0.51 3.09
CA VAL A 154 6.94 -1.46 3.58
C VAL A 154 7.19 -1.30 5.09
N GLY A 155 7.07 -0.07 5.62
CA GLY A 155 7.41 0.24 7.00
C GLY A 155 6.52 -0.37 8.09
N TRP A 156 5.36 -0.95 7.77
CA TRP A 156 4.42 -1.49 8.78
C TRP A 156 4.51 -3.01 8.98
N GLU A 157 4.48 -3.79 7.90
CA GLU A 157 4.71 -5.25 7.95
C GLU A 157 6.19 -5.60 8.12
N HIS A 158 7.07 -4.66 7.79
CA HIS A 158 8.52 -4.86 7.74
C HIS A 158 9.27 -3.75 8.49
N GLU A 159 8.78 -3.42 9.70
CA GLU A 159 9.44 -2.46 10.59
C GLU A 159 10.92 -2.78 10.78
N VAL A 160 11.77 -1.76 10.58
CA VAL A 160 13.20 -1.85 10.91
C VAL A 160 13.33 -2.20 12.40
N PRO A 161 14.00 -3.31 12.74
CA PRO A 161 14.19 -3.72 14.13
C PRO A 161 14.87 -2.61 14.95
N GLY A 162 14.31 -2.28 16.12
CA GLY A 162 14.91 -1.31 17.05
C GLY A 162 14.35 0.12 16.97
N LEU A 163 13.50 0.44 15.98
CA LEU A 163 12.73 1.68 16.03
C LEU A 163 11.69 1.59 17.14
N ARG A 164 11.86 2.41 18.19
CA ARG A 164 10.97 2.48 19.36
C ARG A 164 9.50 2.58 18.93
N ASN A 165 8.68 1.63 19.36
CA ASN A 165 7.22 1.66 19.23
C ASN A 165 6.68 2.98 19.80
N ARG A 166 6.26 3.89 18.93
CA ARG A 166 5.53 5.12 19.27
C ARG A 166 4.40 5.16 18.24
N SER A 167 3.12 5.18 18.58
CA SER A 167 2.51 5.74 19.79
C SER A 167 1.47 4.81 20.40
N ASN A 168 1.31 4.94 21.71
CA ASN A 168 0.07 4.62 22.42
C ASN A 168 -1.00 5.61 21.92
N SER A 169 -1.52 5.41 20.71
CA SER A 169 -2.62 6.22 20.21
C SER A 169 -3.83 5.95 21.11
N THR A 170 -4.32 7.00 21.76
CA THR A 170 -5.57 7.04 22.54
C THR A 170 -6.79 6.52 21.76
N SER A 171 -6.66 6.32 20.44
CA SER A 171 -7.66 5.64 19.60
C SER A 171 -7.85 4.16 19.92
N ARG A 172 -6.85 3.46 20.48
CA ARG A 172 -6.96 2.04 20.86
C ARG A 172 -8.02 1.80 21.93
N THR A 173 -8.10 2.67 22.93
CA THR A 173 -9.04 2.52 24.04
C THR A 173 -10.50 2.67 23.62
N ARG A 174 -10.79 3.35 22.50
CA ARG A 174 -12.15 3.65 22.04
C ARG A 174 -12.78 2.54 21.21
N ARG A 175 -12.01 1.54 20.75
CA ARG A 175 -12.46 0.45 19.88
C ARG A 175 -12.75 -0.87 20.60
N LYS A 176 -12.90 -0.85 21.92
CA LYS A 176 -13.15 -2.08 22.70
C LYS A 176 -14.51 -2.73 22.46
N THR A 177 -15.48 -1.98 21.93
CA THR A 177 -16.82 -2.50 21.61
C THR A 177 -17.06 -2.55 20.12
N LEU A 178 -17.85 -3.55 19.67
CA LEU A 178 -18.26 -3.66 18.27
C LEU A 178 -18.97 -2.40 17.77
N SER A 179 -19.87 -1.83 18.58
CA SER A 179 -20.55 -0.57 18.25
C SER A 179 -19.57 0.60 18.10
N GLY A 180 -18.57 0.70 18.97
CA GLY A 180 -17.50 1.70 18.88
C GLY A 180 -16.65 1.54 17.62
N PHE A 181 -16.34 0.30 17.24
CA PHE A 181 -15.65 -0.01 16.00
C PHE A 181 -16.49 0.38 14.77
N ILE A 182 -17.75 -0.06 14.70
CA ILE A 182 -18.63 0.27 13.56
C ILE A 182 -18.82 1.78 13.42
N LEU A 183 -19.04 2.50 14.52
CA LEU A 183 -19.14 3.96 14.50
C LEU A 183 -17.84 4.61 14.01
N ALA A 184 -16.67 4.07 14.41
CA ALA A 184 -15.38 4.53 13.91
C ALA A 184 -15.23 4.29 12.40
N GLN A 185 -15.66 3.13 11.89
CA GLN A 185 -15.61 2.82 10.46
C GLN A 185 -16.55 3.72 9.65
N ILE A 186 -17.78 3.97 10.12
CA ILE A 186 -18.72 4.90 9.48
C ILE A 186 -18.11 6.31 9.45
N THR A 187 -17.58 6.77 10.59
CA THR A 187 -16.96 8.10 10.68
C THR A 187 -15.79 8.23 9.70
N GLU A 188 -14.96 7.19 9.61
CA GLU A 188 -13.83 7.17 8.69
C GLU A 188 -14.27 7.10 7.23
N LEU A 189 -15.33 6.34 6.92
CA LEU A 189 -15.91 6.25 5.58
C LEU A 189 -16.48 7.61 5.13
N THR A 190 -17.14 8.34 6.04
CA THR A 190 -17.61 9.71 5.77
C THR A 190 -16.45 10.64 5.42
N LYS A 191 -15.35 10.59 6.19
CA LYS A 191 -14.14 11.37 5.85
C LYS A 191 -13.58 10.96 4.49
N CYS A 192 -13.54 9.66 4.18
CA CYS A 192 -13.07 9.17 2.88
C CYS A 192 -13.92 9.69 1.72
N GLY A 193 -15.25 9.67 1.89
CA GLY A 193 -16.20 10.21 0.92
C GLY A 193 -16.02 11.71 0.71
N LEU A 194 -15.85 12.48 1.79
CA LEU A 194 -15.57 13.92 1.71
C LEU A 194 -14.24 14.20 1.00
N LEU A 195 -13.17 13.47 1.33
CA LEU A 195 -11.87 13.62 0.66
C LEU A 195 -11.98 13.28 -0.84
N TYR A 196 -12.69 12.20 -1.17
CA TYR A 196 -12.92 11.80 -2.56
C TYR A 196 -13.68 12.89 -3.31
N PHE A 197 -14.79 13.36 -2.75
CA PHE A 197 -15.62 14.41 -3.36
C PHE A 197 -14.84 15.71 -3.56
N ILE A 198 -14.10 16.17 -2.55
CA ILE A 198 -13.26 17.37 -2.68
C ILE A 198 -12.19 17.16 -3.77
N GLY A 199 -11.53 16.00 -3.78
CA GLY A 199 -10.54 15.67 -4.79
C GLY A 199 -11.10 15.67 -6.22
N ASP A 200 -12.29 15.08 -6.38
CA ASP A 200 -13.02 15.02 -7.65
C ASP A 200 -13.47 16.41 -8.11
N VAL A 201 -14.05 17.23 -7.23
CA VAL A 201 -14.40 18.63 -7.54
C VAL A 201 -13.18 19.43 -7.94
N LEU A 202 -12.05 19.32 -7.22
CA LEU A 202 -10.81 19.99 -7.57
C LEU A 202 -10.28 19.56 -8.94
N MET A 203 -10.44 18.29 -9.31
CA MET A 203 -10.09 17.81 -10.64
C MET A 203 -11.05 18.39 -11.69
N GLN A 204 -12.36 18.31 -11.49
CA GLN A 204 -13.34 18.83 -12.46
C GLN A 204 -13.25 20.35 -12.67
N MET A 205 -12.89 21.09 -11.62
CA MET A 205 -12.69 22.54 -11.70
C MET A 205 -11.38 22.94 -12.38
N ASN A 206 -10.46 22.02 -12.67
CA ASN A 206 -9.21 22.38 -13.32
C ASN A 206 -9.46 22.76 -14.80
N PRO A 207 -9.12 23.99 -15.22
CA PRO A 207 -9.39 24.45 -16.58
C PRO A 207 -8.72 23.63 -17.68
N SER A 208 -7.59 22.96 -17.41
CA SER A 208 -6.86 22.12 -18.39
C SER A 208 -7.70 20.95 -18.86
N PHE A 209 -8.69 20.50 -18.06
CA PHE A 209 -9.55 19.38 -18.42
C PHE A 209 -10.77 19.80 -19.25
N LEU A 210 -10.97 21.09 -19.51
CA LEU A 210 -12.00 21.58 -20.43
C LEU A 210 -11.56 21.37 -21.89
N THR A 211 -12.51 21.18 -22.81
CA THR A 211 -12.25 20.94 -24.24
C THR A 211 -11.38 22.02 -24.91
N HIS A 212 -11.41 23.24 -24.39
CA HIS A 212 -10.58 24.38 -24.82
C HIS A 212 -9.74 24.95 -23.67
N GLY A 213 -9.40 24.09 -22.72
CA GLY A 213 -8.58 24.42 -21.56
C GLY A 213 -7.16 24.85 -21.96
N PRO A 214 -6.51 25.72 -21.17
CA PRO A 214 -5.10 26.02 -21.33
C PRO A 214 -4.26 24.77 -21.06
N ALA A 215 -3.06 24.70 -21.64
CA ALA A 215 -2.15 23.60 -21.33
C ALA A 215 -1.69 23.68 -19.86
N PHE A 216 -1.34 22.54 -19.26
CA PHE A 216 -0.93 22.46 -17.85
C PHE A 216 0.26 23.37 -17.49
N ASN A 217 1.19 23.55 -18.41
CA ASN A 217 2.34 24.44 -18.23
C ASN A 217 1.94 25.93 -18.22
N GLU A 218 0.89 26.30 -18.95
CA GLU A 218 0.34 27.66 -19.08
C GLU A 218 -0.53 28.08 -17.90
N GLN A 219 -1.00 27.13 -17.10
CA GLN A 219 -1.77 27.44 -15.89
C GLN A 219 -0.93 28.17 -14.84
N VAL A 220 -1.59 29.02 -14.07
CA VAL A 220 -1.02 29.59 -12.83
C VAL A 220 -0.73 28.47 -11.83
N TRP A 221 0.39 28.58 -11.12
CA TRP A 221 0.92 27.50 -10.27
C TRP A 221 -0.09 26.98 -9.22
N TRP A 222 -1.00 27.84 -8.73
CA TRP A 222 -2.02 27.47 -7.75
C TRP A 222 -3.22 26.71 -8.35
N LEU A 223 -3.38 26.69 -9.68
CA LEU A 223 -4.31 25.81 -10.42
C LEU A 223 -3.67 24.48 -10.85
N LYS A 224 -2.33 24.37 -10.80
CA LYS A 224 -1.60 23.12 -11.00
C LYS A 224 -1.73 22.04 -9.90
N PRO A 225 -2.34 22.24 -8.70
CA PRO A 225 -2.47 21.16 -7.73
C PRO A 225 -3.59 20.17 -8.10
N THR A 226 -3.75 19.81 -9.39
CA THR A 226 -4.42 18.57 -9.79
C THR A 226 -3.78 17.35 -9.14
N VAL A 227 -2.51 17.44 -8.75
CA VAL A 227 -1.87 16.46 -7.88
C VAL A 227 -2.56 16.39 -6.52
N LEU A 228 -2.93 17.52 -5.91
CA LEU A 228 -3.67 17.52 -4.65
C LEU A 228 -5.06 16.90 -4.82
N GLY A 229 -5.80 17.30 -5.87
CA GLY A 229 -7.10 16.70 -6.19
C GLY A 229 -7.01 15.18 -6.35
N HIS A 230 -6.04 14.72 -7.13
CA HIS A 230 -5.79 13.28 -7.32
C HIS A 230 -5.35 12.59 -6.03
N VAL A 231 -4.46 13.17 -5.22
CA VAL A 231 -4.00 12.60 -3.95
C VAL A 231 -5.15 12.48 -2.96
N LEU A 232 -6.04 13.48 -2.88
CA LEU A 232 -7.22 13.43 -2.03
C LEU A 232 -8.20 12.33 -2.50
N ALA A 233 -8.47 12.25 -3.81
CA ALA A 233 -9.32 11.23 -4.40
C ALA A 233 -8.75 9.81 -4.24
N ALA A 234 -7.45 9.62 -4.49
CA ALA A 234 -6.75 8.36 -4.30
C ALA A 234 -6.74 7.94 -2.83
N ARG A 235 -6.44 8.87 -1.91
CA ARG A 235 -6.46 8.59 -0.48
C ARG A 235 -7.86 8.21 0.00
N GLY A 236 -8.87 8.97 -0.39
CA GLY A 236 -10.27 8.71 -0.06
C GLY A 236 -10.70 7.32 -0.52
N SER A 237 -10.45 6.99 -1.80
CA SER A 237 -10.83 5.69 -2.37
C SER A 237 -10.08 4.50 -1.75
N ILE A 238 -8.76 4.62 -1.56
CA ILE A 238 -7.94 3.54 -0.97
C ILE A 238 -8.35 3.31 0.49
N ASN A 239 -8.52 4.37 1.28
CA ASN A 239 -8.91 4.27 2.69
C ASN A 239 -10.35 3.77 2.83
N ALA A 240 -11.29 4.20 1.98
CA ALA A 240 -12.65 3.67 1.96
C ALA A 240 -12.66 2.16 1.69
N THR A 241 -11.89 1.69 0.72
CA THR A 241 -11.78 0.27 0.40
C THR A 241 -11.24 -0.53 1.61
N TYR A 242 -10.26 0.02 2.32
CA TYR A 242 -9.72 -0.59 3.53
C TYR A 242 -10.72 -0.61 4.68
N VAL A 243 -11.40 0.51 4.94
CA VAL A 243 -12.46 0.65 5.95
C VAL A 243 -13.56 -0.39 5.72
N VAL A 244 -14.07 -0.47 4.50
CA VAL A 244 -15.10 -1.46 4.12
C VAL A 244 -14.58 -2.88 4.27
N GLY A 245 -13.39 -3.19 3.76
CA GLY A 245 -12.79 -4.52 3.88
C GLY A 245 -12.59 -4.95 5.34
N SER A 246 -12.12 -4.03 6.20
CA SER A 246 -11.93 -4.29 7.63
C SER A 246 -13.26 -4.51 8.34
N ALA A 247 -14.29 -3.73 8.01
CA ALA A 247 -15.62 -3.87 8.58
C ALA A 247 -16.25 -5.22 8.20
N LEU A 248 -16.20 -5.59 6.91
CA LEU A 248 -16.70 -6.87 6.43
C LEU A 248 -15.95 -8.05 7.04
N TRP A 249 -14.63 -7.95 7.17
CA TRP A 249 -13.81 -8.98 7.81
C TRP A 249 -14.19 -9.18 9.28
N VAL A 250 -14.27 -8.10 10.06
CA VAL A 250 -14.64 -8.15 11.48
C VAL A 250 -16.07 -8.68 11.64
N LEU A 251 -17.02 -8.19 10.86
CA LEU A 251 -18.41 -8.66 10.91
C LEU A 251 -18.54 -10.15 10.54
N GLY A 252 -17.84 -10.59 9.49
CA GLY A 252 -17.80 -11.99 9.07
C GLY A 252 -17.22 -12.90 10.16
N ARG A 253 -16.13 -12.46 10.81
CA ARG A 253 -15.54 -13.19 11.94
C ARG A 253 -16.47 -13.26 13.14
N VAL A 254 -17.13 -12.16 13.51
CA VAL A 254 -18.10 -12.14 14.62
C VAL A 254 -19.27 -13.07 14.32
N ALA A 255 -19.81 -13.05 13.09
CA ALA A 255 -20.90 -13.93 12.68
C ALA A 255 -20.49 -15.41 12.77
N LEU A 256 -19.27 -15.77 12.35
CA LEU A 256 -18.75 -17.14 12.43
C LEU A 256 -18.41 -17.58 13.86
N SER A 257 -17.84 -16.69 14.69
CA SER A 257 -17.45 -16.99 16.07
C SER A 257 -18.65 -17.05 17.02
N GLY A 258 -19.73 -16.32 16.72
CA GLY A 258 -21.00 -16.40 17.45
C GLY A 258 -21.62 -17.79 17.44
N VAL A 259 -21.29 -18.61 16.42
CA VAL A 259 -21.68 -20.02 16.34
C VAL A 259 -20.91 -20.89 17.34
N ASN A 260 -19.69 -20.49 17.74
CA ASN A 260 -18.75 -21.33 18.49
C ASN A 260 -18.51 -20.89 19.96
N GLY A 261 -19.23 -19.89 20.48
CA GLY A 261 -19.28 -19.58 21.92
C GLY A 261 -18.01 -18.97 22.57
N LYS A 262 -16.92 -18.72 21.83
CA LYS A 262 -15.66 -18.12 22.35
C LYS A 262 -15.51 -16.60 22.13
N GLY A 263 -16.57 -15.93 21.70
CA GLY A 263 -16.47 -14.67 20.94
C GLY A 263 -16.05 -13.37 21.65
N LYS A 264 -15.75 -13.32 22.96
CA LYS A 264 -15.47 -12.03 23.64
C LYS A 264 -13.98 -11.65 23.70
N GLU A 265 -13.12 -12.55 24.19
CA GLU A 265 -11.67 -12.33 24.25
C GLU A 265 -11.08 -12.24 22.84
N ASP A 266 -11.52 -13.11 21.92
CA ASP A 266 -11.10 -13.09 20.52
C ASP A 266 -11.51 -11.81 19.78
N MET A 267 -12.57 -11.11 20.23
CA MET A 267 -13.04 -9.89 19.58
C MET A 267 -12.17 -8.68 19.93
N GLU A 268 -11.72 -8.54 21.18
CA GLU A 268 -10.87 -7.40 21.57
C GLU A 268 -9.53 -7.45 20.82
N ASP A 269 -8.91 -8.64 20.75
CA ASP A 269 -7.69 -8.86 19.96
C ASP A 269 -7.92 -8.54 18.48
N LEU A 270 -9.04 -8.98 17.90
CA LEU A 270 -9.37 -8.71 16.50
C LEU A 270 -9.56 -7.21 16.23
N LEU A 271 -10.16 -6.46 17.15
CA LEU A 271 -10.40 -5.02 16.99
C LEU A 271 -9.11 -4.20 17.10
N ASP A 272 -8.13 -4.67 17.87
CA ASP A 272 -6.81 -4.05 18.03
C ASP A 272 -5.86 -4.32 16.84
N GLU A 273 -6.12 -5.36 16.04
CA GLU A 273 -5.33 -5.71 14.85
C GLU A 273 -5.56 -4.78 13.64
N TRP A 274 -6.61 -3.95 13.65
CA TRP A 274 -7.01 -3.15 12.49
C TRP A 274 -6.87 -1.63 12.71
N PRO A 275 -5.65 -1.05 12.80
CA PRO A 275 -5.47 0.40 12.86
C PRO A 275 -6.06 1.13 11.64
N PRO A 276 -6.13 2.47 11.64
CA PRO A 276 -6.31 3.24 10.41
C PRO A 276 -5.28 2.84 9.33
N LEU A 277 -5.62 2.98 8.04
CA LEU A 277 -4.68 2.67 6.96
C LEU A 277 -3.57 3.71 6.85
N PHE A 278 -3.95 4.97 7.05
CA PHE A 278 -3.08 6.12 7.03
C PHE A 278 -3.12 6.84 8.37
N GLY A 279 -2.01 7.48 8.73
CA GLY A 279 -1.92 8.42 9.83
C GLY A 279 -2.70 9.71 9.59
N SER A 280 -2.60 10.64 10.52
CA SER A 280 -3.30 11.93 10.44
C SER A 280 -2.82 12.75 9.24
N PHE A 281 -3.76 13.40 8.53
CA PHE A 281 -3.42 14.32 7.44
C PHE A 281 -2.62 15.53 7.94
N LEU A 282 -2.80 15.90 9.21
CA LEU A 282 -2.00 16.96 9.80
C LEU A 282 -0.54 16.55 9.85
N GLU A 283 -0.23 15.26 10.07
CA GLU A 283 1.14 14.77 10.21
C GLU A 283 1.85 14.49 8.88
N VAL A 284 1.35 15.05 7.77
CA VAL A 284 1.91 14.86 6.42
C VAL A 284 3.29 15.50 6.21
N TRP A 285 3.76 16.30 7.18
CA TRP A 285 5.13 16.81 7.19
C TRP A 285 6.22 15.72 7.28
N SER A 286 5.85 14.47 7.59
CA SER A 286 6.77 13.34 7.54
C SER A 286 6.09 12.14 6.88
N VAL A 287 6.71 11.61 5.83
CA VAL A 287 6.32 10.34 5.18
C VAL A 287 6.10 9.27 6.25
N ARG A 288 7.00 9.18 7.22
CA ARG A 288 6.90 8.22 8.32
C ARG A 288 5.61 8.36 9.14
N ASN A 289 5.11 9.57 9.36
CA ASN A 289 3.89 9.79 10.15
C ASN A 289 2.61 9.68 9.30
N VAL A 290 2.69 9.90 7.99
CA VAL A 290 1.56 9.61 7.07
C VAL A 290 1.27 8.11 7.01
N TRP A 291 2.34 7.33 7.02
CA TRP A 291 2.29 5.87 6.88
C TRP A 291 2.26 5.12 8.23
N ARG A 292 2.23 5.84 9.37
CA ARG A 292 2.10 5.26 10.72
C ARG A 292 0.83 5.71 11.42
#